data_AF-A0A515KJ75-F1
#
_entry.id   AF-A0A515KJ75-F1
#
_cell.length_a   1.000
_cell.length_b   1.000
_cell.length_c   1.000
_cell.angle_alpha   90.00
_cell.angle_beta   90.00
_cell.angle_gamma   90.00
#
_symmetry.space_group_name_H-M   'P 1'
#
loop_
_entity.id
_entity.type
_entity.pdbx_description
1 polymer ?
#
loop_
_entity_poly.entity_id
_entity_poly.type
_entity_poly.pdbx_seq_one_letter_code
_entity_poly.pdbx_strand_id
1 'polypeptide(L)' 'MQKHDIDVYRLALRMAGTGQFADWHGLQQALLDKGIREADYLLDNDKIRFALDLRCTQGSATAVRH' A
#
# COMPACT_ATOMS: atom_id res chain seq x y z
N MET A 1 9.93 6.67 12.79
CA MET A 1 9.75 5.62 11.77
C MET A 1 11.05 4.82 11.73
N GLN A 2 11.02 3.54 12.08
CA GLN A 2 12.20 2.68 12.06
C GLN A 2 12.54 2.30 10.61
N LYS A 3 13.78 1.86 10.33
CA LYS A 3 14.19 1.46 8.96
C LYS A 3 13.23 0.41 8.36
N HIS A 4 12.77 -0.53 9.19
CA HIS A 4 11.87 -1.60 8.77
C HIS A 4 10.50 -1.07 8.32
N ASP A 5 9.91 -0.13 9.07
CA ASP A 5 8.67 0.56 8.71
C ASP A 5 8.74 1.25 7.35
N ILE A 6 9.91 1.83 7.03
CA ILE A 6 10.15 2.51 5.75
C ILE A 6 10.18 1.51 4.59
N ASP A 7 10.77 0.33 4.80
CA ASP A 7 10.83 -0.70 3.76
C ASP A 7 9.45 -1.31 3.49
N VAL A 8 8.66 -1.55 4.54
CA VAL A 8 7.24 -1.97 4.41
C VAL A 8 6.42 -0.89 3.70
N TYR A 9 6.60 0.38 4.05
CA TYR A 9 5.91 1.49 3.40
C TYR A 9 6.26 1.59 1.90
N ARG A 10 7.54 1.43 1.54
CA ARG A 10 7.99 1.44 0.15
C ARG A 10 7.41 0.27 -0.64
N LEU A 11 7.33 -0.91 -0.03
CA LEU A 11 6.70 -2.07 -0.64
C LEU A 11 5.21 -1.81 -0.89
N ALA A 12 4.50 -1.28 0.11
CA ALA A 12 3.09 -0.91 -0.01
C ALA A 12 2.86 0.11 -1.14
N LEU A 13 3.69 1.16 -1.23
CA LEU A 13 3.63 2.14 -2.32
C LEU A 13 3.87 1.54 -3.71
N ARG A 14 4.80 0.59 -3.82
CA ARG A 14 5.07 -0.11 -5.08
C ARG A 14 3.86 -0.95 -5.48
N MET A 15 3.29 -1.70 -4.55
CA MET A 15 2.11 -2.52 -4.79
C MET A 15 0.90 -1.66 -5.15
N ALA A 16 0.67 -0.54 -4.46
CA ALA A 16 -0.39 0.43 -4.77
C ALA A 16 -0.29 0.95 -6.22
N GLY A 17 0.93 1.19 -6.69
CA GLY A 17 1.19 1.66 -8.05
C GLY A 17 0.94 0.64 -9.17
N THR A 18 0.69 -0.64 -8.85
CA THR A 18 0.42 -1.68 -9.86
C THR A 18 -0.99 -1.60 -10.46
N GLY A 19 -1.90 -0.88 -9.80
CA GLY A 19 -3.31 -0.85 -10.17
C GLY A 19 -4.09 -2.13 -9.85
N GLN A 20 -3.46 -3.11 -9.18
CA GLN A 20 -4.11 -4.35 -8.74
C GLN A 20 -4.99 -4.16 -7.50
N PHE A 21 -4.81 -3.06 -6.77
CA PHE A 21 -5.50 -2.78 -5.52
C PHE A 21 -6.35 -1.51 -5.68
N ALA A 22 -7.60 -1.59 -5.23
CA ALA A 22 -8.53 -0.46 -5.28
C ALA A 22 -8.24 0.56 -4.15
N ASP A 23 -7.82 0.07 -2.99
CA ASP A 23 -7.65 0.83 -1.76
C ASP A 23 -6.50 0.30 -0.88
N TRP A 24 -6.17 1.03 0.17
CA TRP A 24 -5.15 0.64 1.16
C TRP A 24 -5.52 -0.65 1.92
N HIS A 25 -6.82 -0.95 2.06
CA HIS A 25 -7.30 -2.12 2.80
C HIS A 25 -6.95 -3.43 2.07
N GLY A 26 -7.13 -3.46 0.74
CA GLY A 26 -6.67 -4.60 -0.08
C GLY A 26 -5.15 -4.80 -0.04
N LEU A 27 -4.39 -3.69 0.03
CA LEU A 27 -2.93 -3.73 0.20
C LEU A 27 -2.51 -4.29 1.56
N GLN A 28 -3.17 -3.86 2.64
CA GLN A 28 -2.91 -4.38 3.98
C GLN A 28 -3.07 -5.89 4.01
N GLN A 29 -4.21 -6.39 3.51
CA GLN A 29 -4.46 -7.83 3.48
C GLN A 29 -3.39 -8.57 2.67
N ALA A 30 -3.00 -8.05 1.50
CA ALA A 30 -1.97 -8.67 0.67
C ALA A 30 -0.56 -8.66 1.33
N LEU A 31 -0.26 -7.66 2.16
CA LEU A 31 0.98 -7.62 2.95
C LEU A 31 0.93 -8.61 4.11
N LEU A 32 -0.22 -8.72 4.79
CA LEU A 32 -0.44 -9.70 5.86
C LEU A 32 -0.36 -11.14 5.33
N ASP A 33 -0.95 -11.42 4.17
CA ASP A 33 -0.89 -12.73 3.51
C ASP A 33 0.55 -13.09 3.10
N LYS A 34 1.42 -12.10 2.85
CA LYS A 34 2.86 -12.28 2.62
C LYS A 34 3.67 -12.46 3.91
N GLY A 35 3.03 -12.42 5.08
CA GLY A 35 3.66 -12.55 6.39
C GLY A 35 4.21 -11.24 6.96
N ILE A 36 3.91 -10.09 6.36
CA ILE A 36 4.38 -8.78 6.81
C ILE A 36 3.38 -8.22 7.81
N ARG A 37 3.49 -8.65 9.07
CA ARG A 37 2.57 -8.29 10.16
C ARG A 37 2.68 -6.81 10.54
N GLU A 38 3.85 -6.21 10.31
CA GLU A 38 4.12 -4.79 10.53
C GLU A 38 3.24 -3.86 9.69
N ALA A 39 2.68 -4.37 8.59
CA ALA A 39 1.72 -3.63 7.78
C ALA A 39 0.49 -3.20 8.60
N ASP A 40 0.07 -4.00 9.57
CA ASP A 40 -1.10 -3.69 10.41
C ASP A 40 -0.89 -2.40 11.23
N TYR A 41 0.27 -2.29 11.89
CA TYR A 41 0.61 -1.14 12.71
C TYR A 41 0.99 0.09 11.86
N LEU A 42 1.72 -0.13 10.77
CA LEU A 42 2.14 0.94 9.87
C LEU A 42 0.95 1.61 9.18
N LEU A 43 -0.01 0.80 8.74
CA LEU A 43 -1.22 1.25 8.08
C LEU A 43 -2.27 1.73 9.06
N ASP A 44 -1.99 1.78 10.37
CA ASP A 44 -2.87 2.43 11.33
C ASP A 44 -2.83 3.96 11.25
N ASN A 45 -1.81 4.51 10.59
CA ASN A 45 -1.65 5.95 10.42
C ASN A 45 -2.47 6.49 9.24
N ASP A 46 -3.43 7.39 9.52
CA ASP A 46 -4.31 7.99 8.51
C ASP A 46 -3.57 8.69 7.36
N LYS A 47 -2.40 9.30 7.61
CA LYS A 47 -1.61 9.92 6.55
C LYS A 47 -1.02 8.89 5.59
N ILE A 48 -0.64 7.72 6.11
CA ILE A 48 -0.12 6.60 5.32
C ILE A 48 -1.27 5.97 4.53
N ARG A 49 -2.42 5.74 5.16
CA ARG A 49 -3.65 5.26 4.50
C ARG A 49 -4.01 6.16 3.31
N PHE A 50 -4.10 7.46 3.55
CA PHE A 50 -4.44 8.44 2.51
C PHE A 50 -3.42 8.45 1.35
N ALA A 51 -2.12 8.39 1.65
CA ALA A 51 -1.08 8.35 0.63
C ALA A 51 -1.18 7.08 -0.23
N LEU A 52 -1.51 5.94 0.36
CA LEU A 52 -1.68 4.67 -0.35
C LEU A 52 -2.97 4.65 -1.18
N ASP A 53 -4.08 5.17 -0.67
CA ASP A 53 -5.33 5.30 -1.44
C ASP A 53 -5.17 6.19 -2.66
N LEU A 54 -4.51 7.35 -2.48
CA LEU A 54 -4.21 8.23 -3.59
C LEU A 54 -3.35 7.50 -4.62
N ARG A 55 -2.40 6.68 -4.17
CA ARG A 55 -1.53 5.89 -5.04
C ARG A 55 -2.27 4.76 -5.74
N CYS A 56 -3.18 4.05 -5.08
CA CYS A 56 -4.04 3.03 -5.68
C CYS A 56 -4.92 3.64 -6.78
N THR A 57 -5.52 4.79 -6.50
CA THR A 57 -6.35 5.53 -7.46
C THR A 57 -5.53 5.92 -8.71
N GLN A 58 -4.31 6.41 -8.51
CA GLN A 58 -3.39 6.74 -9.60
C GLN A 58 -2.92 5.50 -10.38
N GLY A 59 -2.58 4.41 -9.68
CA GLY A 59 -2.13 3.14 -10.28
C GLY A 59 -3.21 2.51 -11.15
N SER A 60 -4.45 2.51 -10.66
CA SER A 60 -5.63 2.06 -11.40
C SER A 60 -5.87 2.91 -12.66
N ALA A 61 -5.73 4.24 -12.55
CA ALA A 61 -5.84 5.14 -13.71
C ALA A 61 -4.77 4.88 -14.79
N THR A 62 -3.57 4.44 -14.41
CA THR A 62 -2.53 4.01 -15.38
C THR A 62 -2.75 2.62 -15.95
N ALA A 63 -3.36 1.69 -15.20
CA ALA A 63 -3.63 0.33 -15.68
C ALA A 63 -4.67 0.28 -16.82
N VAL A 64 -5.55 1.28 -16.92
CA VAL A 64 -6.60 1.37 -17.95
C VAL A 64 -6.07 1.89 -19.31
N ARG A 65 -4.79 2.25 -19.42
CA ARG A 65 -4.19 2.86 -20.63
C ARG A 65 -3.37 1.92 -21.52
N HIS A 66 -3.46 0.60 -21.35
CA HIS A 66 -2.69 -0.37 -22.16
C HIS A 66 -3.56 -1.32 -22.97
#